data_AF-A0A8D8ZDF2-F1
#
_entry.id   AF-A0A8D8ZDF2-F1
#
_cell.length_a   1.000
_cell.length_b   1.000
_cell.length_c   1.000
_cell.angle_alpha   90.00
_cell.angle_beta   90.00
_cell.angle_gamma   90.00
#
_symmetry.space_group_name_H-M   'P 1'
#
loop_
_entity.id
_entity.type
_entity.pdbx_description
1 polymer ?
#
loop_
_entity_poly.entity_id
_entity_poly.type
_entity_poly.pdbx_seq_one_letter_code
_entity_poly.pdbx_strand_id
1 'polypeptide(L)'
;MGALLCKTVHYMQSFTAICSVLTLTVMSIERYYAIMYPMKAKYICTISQTKKTITAIWLISAILAAPILLVQILLPVGVRIQAFWCVRNLDNVLLWRIYE
;
A
#
# COMPACT_ATOMS: atom_id res chain seq x y z
N MET A 1 -17.23 -3.45 16.44
CA MET A 1 -15.75 -3.30 16.45
C MET A 1 -15.02 -4.25 15.49
N GLY A 2 -15.42 -5.54 15.37
CA GLY A 2 -14.73 -6.50 14.50
C GLY A 2 -14.60 -6.10 13.01
N ALA A 3 -15.61 -5.43 12.44
CA ALA A 3 -15.57 -5.02 11.03
C ALA A 3 -14.52 -3.93 10.75
N LEU A 4 -14.32 -3.02 11.70
CA LEU A 4 -13.28 -1.98 11.61
C LEU A 4 -11.89 -2.62 11.70
N LEU A 5 -11.68 -3.53 12.65
CA LEU A 5 -10.41 -4.25 12.80
C LEU A 5 -10.05 -5.06 11.54
N CYS A 6 -11.02 -5.78 10.98
CA CYS A 6 -10.89 -6.51 9.71
C CYS A 6 -10.41 -5.59 8.58
N LYS A 7 -11.10 -4.46 8.34
CA LYS A 7 -10.71 -3.51 7.28
C LYS A 7 -9.35 -2.86 7.53
N THR A 8 -9.10 -2.37 8.74
CA THR A 8 -7.89 -1.60 9.06
C THR A 8 -6.63 -2.46 9.04
N VAL A 9 -6.67 -3.68 9.58
CA VAL A 9 -5.50 -4.58 9.60
C VAL A 9 -5.06 -4.93 8.18
N HIS A 10 -6.00 -5.34 7.32
CA HIS A 10 -5.69 -5.66 5.94
C HIS A 10 -5.22 -4.44 5.15
N TYR A 11 -5.81 -3.26 5.40
CA TYR A 11 -5.34 -2.02 4.80
C TYR A 11 -3.89 -1.70 5.20
N MET A 12 -3.55 -1.73 6.49
CA MET A 12 -2.20 -1.45 6.98
C MET A 12 -1.18 -2.45 6.45
N GLN A 13 -1.54 -3.73 6.36
CA GLN A 13 -0.68 -4.77 5.81
C GLN A 13 -0.29 -4.45 4.36
N SER A 14 -1.27 -4.15 3.52
CA SER A 14 -1.02 -3.85 2.11
C SER A 14 -0.38 -2.49 1.89
N PHE A 15 -0.77 -1.47 2.66
CA PHE A 15 -0.11 -0.17 2.68
C PHE A 15 1.39 -0.31 2.95
N THR A 16 1.76 -1.08 3.98
CA THR A 16 3.16 -1.31 4.35
C THR A 16 3.92 -2.08 3.28
N ALA A 17 3.29 -3.08 2.65
CA ALA A 17 3.89 -3.83 1.56
C ALA A 17 4.20 -2.92 0.35
N ILE A 18 3.22 -2.13 -0.10
CA ILE A 18 3.38 -1.20 -1.23
C ILE A 18 4.44 -0.13 -0.91
N CYS A 19 4.40 0.44 0.29
CA CYS A 19 5.37 1.44 0.74
C CYS A 19 6.81 0.89 0.74
N SER A 20 6.98 -0.36 1.18
CA SER A 20 8.29 -1.03 1.20
C SER A 20 8.83 -1.25 -0.21
N VAL A 21 8.00 -1.75 -1.13
CA VAL A 21 8.37 -1.94 -2.54
C VAL A 21 8.74 -0.60 -3.18
N LEU A 22 7.90 0.43 -3.05
CA LEU A 22 8.17 1.75 -3.60
C LEU A 22 9.47 2.34 -3.04
N THR A 23 9.70 2.22 -1.73
CA THR A 23 10.93 2.67 -1.09
C THR A 23 12.16 1.97 -1.69
N LEU A 24 12.11 0.66 -1.87
CA LEU A 24 13.20 -0.11 -2.51
C LEU A 24 13.42 0.31 -3.97
N THR A 25 12.35 0.53 -4.74
CA THR A 25 12.47 1.00 -6.12
C THR A 25 13.13 2.37 -6.19
N VAL A 26 12.75 3.30 -5.31
CA VAL A 26 13.34 4.63 -5.22
C VAL A 26 14.81 4.55 -4.84
N MET A 27 15.17 3.78 -3.81
CA MET A 27 16.58 3.57 -3.42
C MET A 27 17.41 3.01 -4.59
N SER A 28 16.84 2.11 -5.38
CA SER A 28 17.49 1.52 -6.54
C SER A 28 17.71 2.57 -7.65
N ILE A 29 16.70 3.38 -7.92
CA ILE A 29 16.76 4.49 -8.88
C ILE A 29 17.79 5.53 -8.45
N GLU A 30 17.79 5.93 -7.17
CA GLU A 30 18.75 6.89 -6.62
C GLU A 30 20.20 6.41 -6.83
N ARG A 31 20.48 5.13 -6.54
CA ARG A 31 21.80 4.54 -6.77
C ARG A 31 22.17 4.47 -8.26
N TYR A 32 21.22 4.09 -9.11
CA TYR A 32 21.42 4.06 -10.56
C TYR A 32 21.80 5.44 -11.11
N TYR A 33 21.06 6.49 -10.71
CA TYR A 33 21.35 7.86 -11.11
C TYR A 33 22.68 8.38 -10.55
N ALA A 34 23.04 8.01 -9.32
CA ALA A 34 24.30 8.42 -8.71
C ALA A 34 25.53 7.86 -9.47
N ILE A 35 25.42 6.63 -9.98
CA ILE A 35 26.49 5.97 -10.76
C ILE A 35 26.59 6.55 -12.17
N MET A 36 25.46 6.69 -12.87
CA MET A 36 25.46 7.13 -14.27
C MET A 36 25.62 8.65 -14.45
N TYR A 37 25.18 9.44 -13.47
CA TYR A 37 25.20 10.92 -13.53
C TYR A 37 25.85 11.55 -12.28
N PRO A 38 27.16 11.32 -12.05
CA PRO A 38 27.87 11.78 -10.85
C PRO A 38 27.84 13.31 -10.67
N MET A 39 27.79 14.09 -11.76
CA MET A 39 27.71 15.57 -11.72
C MET A 39 26.33 16.11 -11.28
N LYS A 40 25.25 15.32 -11.40
CA LYS A 40 23.88 15.70 -10.97
C LYS A 40 23.50 15.11 -9.61
N ALA A 41 24.18 14.06 -9.18
CA ALA A 41 23.97 13.39 -7.90
C ALA A 41 24.04 14.34 -6.69
N LYS A 42 24.91 15.36 -6.76
CA LYS A 42 25.06 16.38 -5.70
C LYS A 42 23.86 17.32 -5.56
N TYR A 43 23.06 17.50 -6.61
CA TYR A 43 21.85 18.35 -6.60
C TYR A 43 20.60 17.57 -6.16
N ILE A 44 20.54 16.28 -6.49
CA ILE A 44 19.43 15.37 -6.15
C ILE A 44 19.42 15.04 -4.65
N CYS A 45 20.58 15.01 -4.01
CA CYS A 45 20.77 14.67 -2.59
C CYS A 45 20.54 15.86 -1.63
N THR A 46 19.48 16.67 -1.85
CA THR A 46 19.09 17.69 -0.87
C THR A 46 18.03 17.10 0.06
N ILE A 47 18.22 17.18 1.39
CA ILE A 47 17.28 16.67 2.42
C ILE A 47 15.81 17.05 2.16
N SER A 48 15.57 18.22 1.57
CA SER A 48 14.23 18.69 1.16
C SER A 48 13.57 17.79 0.12
N GLN A 49 14.33 17.30 -0.86
CA GLN A 49 13.86 16.40 -1.91
C GLN A 49 13.60 14.99 -1.36
N THR A 50 14.47 14.47 -0.48
CA THR A 50 14.24 13.17 0.18
C THR A 50 12.94 13.19 0.98
N LYS A 51 12.66 14.26 1.73
CA LYS A 51 11.38 14.43 2.44
C LYS A 51 10.20 14.41 1.46
N LYS A 52 10.29 15.16 0.35
CA LYS A 52 9.26 15.18 -0.68
C LYS A 52 9.01 13.79 -1.29
N THR A 53 10.07 13.03 -1.56
CA THR A 53 9.98 11.66 -2.08
C THR A 53 9.29 10.73 -1.09
N ILE A 54 9.66 10.79 0.19
CA ILE A 54 9.00 9.99 1.23
C ILE A 54 7.52 10.36 1.32
N THR A 55 7.17 11.65 1.39
CA THR A 55 5.77 12.07 1.43
C THR A 55 4.99 11.58 0.20
N ALA A 56 5.60 11.62 -0.99
CA ALA A 56 5.00 11.07 -2.21
C ALA A 56 4.78 9.56 -2.12
N ILE A 57 5.76 8.78 -1.62
CA ILE A 57 5.64 7.33 -1.42
C ILE A 57 4.46 7.02 -0.49
N TRP A 58 4.31 7.75 0.62
CA TRP A 58 3.20 7.55 1.55
C TRP A 58 1.85 7.81 0.89
N LEU A 59 1.71 8.90 0.12
CA LEU A 59 0.47 9.23 -0.58
C LEU A 59 0.12 8.20 -1.67
N ILE A 60 1.09 7.83 -2.50
CA ILE A 60 0.91 6.82 -3.55
C ILE A 60 0.54 5.47 -2.93
N SER A 61 1.22 5.06 -1.86
CA SER A 61 0.92 3.82 -1.14
C SER A 61 -0.49 3.83 -0.55
N ALA A 62 -0.95 4.96 -0.01
CA ALA A 62 -2.30 5.09 0.54
C ALA A 62 -3.37 4.98 -0.57
N ILE A 63 -3.14 5.61 -1.73
CA ILE A 63 -4.05 5.53 -2.88
C ILE A 63 -4.13 4.10 -3.40
N LEU A 64 -2.99 3.42 -3.56
CA LEU A 64 -2.94 2.04 -4.04
C LEU A 64 -3.54 1.03 -3.04
N ALA A 65 -3.47 1.32 -1.73
CA ALA A 65 -4.08 0.48 -0.69
C ALA A 65 -5.57 0.76 -0.46
N ALA A 66 -6.09 1.93 -0.87
CA ALA A 66 -7.50 2.31 -0.73
C ALA A 66 -8.54 1.25 -1.18
N PRO A 67 -8.38 0.55 -2.33
CA PRO A 67 -9.31 -0.49 -2.76
C PRO A 67 -9.56 -1.59 -1.72
N ILE A 68 -8.57 -1.88 -0.87
CA ILE A 68 -8.63 -2.96 0.11
C ILE A 68 -9.64 -2.67 1.21
N LEU A 69 -9.85 -1.39 1.55
CA LEU A 69 -10.89 -0.99 2.49
C LEU A 69 -12.29 -1.30 1.98
N LEU A 70 -12.49 -1.26 0.66
CA LEU A 70 -13.78 -1.54 0.01
C LEU A 70 -14.02 -3.05 -0.15
N VAL A 71 -12.97 -3.81 -0.47
CA VAL A 71 -13.07 -5.26 -0.70
C VAL A 71 -13.34 -6.04 0.59
N GLN A 72 -12.80 -5.62 1.75
CA GLN A 72 -12.92 -6.44 2.97
C GLN A 72 -14.32 -6.34 3.61
N ILE A 73 -14.93 -7.50 3.88
CA ILE A 73 -16.22 -7.64 4.58
C ILE A 73 -16.11 -8.60 5.77
N LEU A 74 -16.86 -8.33 6.83
CA LEU A 74 -16.97 -9.21 7.99
C LEU A 74 -18.25 -10.03 7.86
N LEU A 75 -18.13 -11.35 7.77
CA LEU A 75 -19.25 -12.27 7.66
C LEU A 75 -19.39 -13.08 8.97
N PRO A 76 -20.60 -13.16 9.55
CA PRO A 76 -20.87 -14.14 10.59
C PRO A 76 -20.97 -15.53 9.94
N VAL A 77 -20.27 -16.51 10.48
CA VAL A 77 -20.32 -17.90 10.06
C VAL A 77 -20.71 -18.79 11.24
N GLY A 78 -21.35 -19.91 10.95
CA GLY A 78 -21.72 -20.92 11.94
C GLY A 78 -23.21 -20.90 12.32
N VAL A 79 -23.76 -22.10 12.52
CA VAL A 79 -25.21 -22.32 12.77
C VAL A 79 -25.53 -22.41 14.28
N ARG A 80 -24.64 -23.00 15.09
CA ARG A 80 -24.80 -23.12 16.56
C ARG A 80 -23.94 -22.14 17.37
N ILE A 81 -22.72 -21.85 16.91
CA ILE A 81 -21.82 -20.87 17.52
C ILE A 81 -21.45 -19.87 16.41
N GLN A 82 -21.79 -18.60 16.60
CA GLN A 82 -21.48 -17.55 15.63
C GLN A 82 -20.01 -17.14 15.78
N ALA A 83 -19.21 -17.41 14.75
CA ALA A 83 -17.85 -16.89 14.61
C ALA A 83 -17.83 -15.81 13.53
N PHE A 84 -16.90 -14.86 13.59
CA PHE A 84 -16.78 -13.80 12.60
C PHE A 84 -15.51 -13.99 11.77
N TRP A 85 -15.63 -13.99 10.44
CA TRP A 85 -14.51 -14.10 9.52
C TRP A 85 -14.41 -12.86 8.64
N CYS A 86 -13.18 -12.43 8.40
CA CYS A 86 -12.86 -11.35 7.47
C CYS A 86 -12.57 -11.98 6.10
N VAL A 87 -13.38 -11.66 5.09
CA VAL A 87 -13.29 -12.25 3.75
C VAL A 87 -13.25 -11.13 2.71
N ARG A 88 -12.51 -11.34 1.62
CA ARG A 88 -12.56 -10.46 0.45
C ARG A 88 -13.89 -10.63 -0.28
N ASN A 89 -14.61 -9.53 -0.46
CA ASN A 89 -15.81 -9.46 -1.28
C ASN A 89 -15.44 -9.56 -2.75
N LEU A 90 -15.71 -10.72 -3.35
CA LEU A 90 -15.36 -11.04 -4.74
C LEU A 90 -16.43 -10.58 -5.75
N ASP A 91 -17.58 -10.08 -5.28
CA ASP A 91 -18.72 -9.68 -6.14
C ASP A 91 -18.52 -8.31 -6.80
N ASN A 92 -17.53 -7.52 -6.38
CA ASN A 92 -17.21 -6.24 -7.01
C ASN A 92 -16.33 -6.42 -8.26
N VAL A 93 -16.97 -6.67 -9.40
CA VAL A 93 -16.35 -6.79 -10.74
C VAL A 93 -15.39 -5.63 -11.06
N LEU A 94 -15.69 -4.42 -10.56
CA LEU A 94 -14.86 -3.23 -10.80
C LEU A 94 -13.47 -3.32 -10.14
N LEU A 95 -13.34 -3.99 -8.99
CA LEU A 95 -12.10 -4.11 -8.23
C LEU A 95 -11.17 -5.20 -8.77
N TRP A 96 -11.74 -6.29 -9.30
CA TRP A 96 -11.01 -7.34 -9.99
C TRP A 96 -10.29 -6.78 -11.23
N ARG A 97 -10.94 -5.85 -11.95
CA ARG A 97 -10.42 -5.21 -13.17
C ARG A 97 -9.39 -4.09 -12.93
N ILE A 98 -9.25 -3.62 -11.69
CA ILE A 98 -8.25 -2.61 -11.30
C ILE A 98 -6.97 -3.27 -10.78
N TYR A 99 -7.03 -4.55 -10.38
CA TYR A 99 -5.92 -5.29 -9.78
C TYR A 99 -5.20 -6.26 -10.76
N GLU A 100 -5.82 -6.58 -11.90
CA GLU A 100 -5.19 -7.22 -13.07
C GLU A 100 -4.64 -6.16 -14.03
#